data_AF-A0A975LDP3-F1
#
_entry.id   AF-A0A975LDP3-F1
#
_cell.length_a   1.000
_cell.length_b   1.000
_cell.length_c   1.000
_cell.angle_alpha   90.00
_cell.angle_beta   90.00
_cell.angle_gamma   90.00
#
_symmetry.space_group_name_H-M   'P 1'
#
loop_
_entity.id
_entity.type
_entity.pdbx_description
1 polymer ?
#
loop_
_entity_poly.entity_id
_entity_poly.type
_entity_poly.pdbx_seq_one_letter_code
_entity_poly.pdbx_strand_id
1 'polypeptide(L)'
;MGVFGAQAPAEAVCRVDLAALALRGMAAELRARGVEAREDGVFGVVDAGPATRPQRALLRPHRGDLWWWMRWPRQEGLPTELHGVPLTPVDRTSDAARRIVGALTTSAEGG
;
A
#
# COMPACT_ATOMS: atom_id res chain seq x y z
N MET A 1 -2.92 -40.18 -11.01
CA MET A 1 -1.65 -39.90 -10.30
C MET A 1 -1.37 -38.41 -10.45
N GLY A 2 -1.79 -37.60 -9.48
CA GLY A 2 -1.65 -36.14 -9.53
C GLY A 2 -0.29 -35.71 -8.99
N VAL A 3 0.45 -34.93 -9.77
CA VAL A 3 1.69 -34.27 -9.35
C VAL A 3 1.32 -33.14 -8.38
N PHE A 4 1.48 -33.35 -7.08
CA PHE A 4 1.42 -32.27 -6.09
C PHE A 4 2.76 -31.52 -6.16
N GLY A 5 2.77 -30.43 -6.92
CA GLY A 5 3.92 -29.56 -7.12
C GLY A 5 4.43 -28.99 -5.81
N ALA A 6 5.62 -29.43 -5.41
CA ALA A 6 6.43 -28.82 -4.36
C ALA A 6 7.12 -27.54 -4.89
N GLN A 7 6.34 -26.58 -5.40
CA GLN A 7 6.83 -25.30 -5.93
C GLN A 7 6.68 -24.13 -4.93
N ALA A 8 6.23 -24.40 -3.70
CA ALA A 8 5.76 -23.37 -2.77
C ALA A 8 6.80 -22.49 -2.04
N PRO A 9 8.10 -22.84 -1.87
CA PRO A 9 9.00 -21.99 -1.07
C PRO A 9 9.62 -20.84 -1.87
N ALA A 10 10.03 -21.07 -3.12
CA ALA A 10 10.73 -20.05 -3.91
C ALA A 10 9.80 -18.90 -4.33
N GLU A 11 8.57 -19.20 -4.76
CA GLU A 11 7.59 -18.17 -5.12
C GLU A 11 7.16 -17.31 -3.92
N ALA A 12 7.07 -17.92 -2.73
CA ALA A 12 6.74 -17.21 -1.51
C ALA A 12 7.89 -16.26 -1.08
N VAL A 13 9.14 -16.72 -1.14
CA VAL A 13 10.32 -15.88 -0.85
C VAL A 13 10.41 -14.72 -1.85
N CYS A 14 10.29 -14.97 -3.15
CA CYS A 14 10.28 -13.90 -4.16
C CYS A 14 9.16 -12.87 -3.93
N ARG A 15 7.98 -13.30 -3.47
CA ARG A 15 6.88 -12.37 -3.14
C ARG A 15 7.16 -11.55 -1.89
N VAL A 16 7.80 -12.12 -0.86
CA VAL A 16 8.19 -11.39 0.35
C VAL A 16 9.25 -10.34 0.03
N ASP A 17 10.25 -10.69 -0.79
CA ASP A 17 11.27 -9.73 -1.26
C ASP A 17 10.66 -8.63 -2.12
N LEU A 18 9.75 -8.98 -3.04
CA LEU A 18 9.06 -7.99 -3.87
C LEU A 18 8.18 -7.06 -3.02
N ALA A 19 7.50 -7.61 -2.02
CA ALA A 19 6.69 -6.82 -1.09
C ALA A 19 7.55 -5.83 -0.29
N ALA A 20 8.69 -6.27 0.26
CA ALA A 20 9.61 -5.40 0.98
C ALA A 20 10.19 -4.30 0.09
N LEU A 21 10.56 -4.62 -1.15
CA LEU A 21 11.05 -3.63 -2.12
C LEU A 21 9.97 -2.62 -2.50
N ALA A 22 8.74 -3.08 -2.70
CA ALA A 22 7.60 -2.23 -3.00
C ALA A 22 7.30 -1.24 -1.88
N LEU A 23 7.26 -1.70 -0.62
CA LEU A 23 7.05 -0.84 0.56
C LEU A 23 8.11 0.25 0.66
N ARG A 24 9.39 -0.12 0.51
CA ARG A 24 10.51 0.83 0.52
C ARG A 24 10.41 1.83 -0.63
N GLY A 25 10.08 1.35 -1.83
CA GLY A 25 9.90 2.19 -3.01
C GLY A 25 8.77 3.20 -2.83
N MET A 26 7.63 2.78 -2.29
CA MET A 26 6.50 3.67 -1.97
C MET A 26 6.89 4.71 -0.92
N ALA A 27 7.54 4.29 0.17
CA ALA A 27 7.99 5.21 1.21
C ALA A 27 9.00 6.23 0.67
N ALA A 28 9.93 5.82 -0.21
CA ALA A 28 10.88 6.71 -0.86
C ALA A 28 10.18 7.73 -1.77
N GLU A 29 9.22 7.29 -2.59
CA GLU A 29 8.45 8.16 -3.49
C GLU A 29 7.63 9.21 -2.70
N LEU A 30 7.03 8.83 -1.59
CA LEU A 30 6.29 9.75 -0.71
C LEU A 30 7.23 10.79 -0.07
N ARG A 31 8.37 10.34 0.48
CA ARG A 31 9.37 11.25 1.07
C ARG A 31 9.96 12.21 0.06
N ALA A 32 10.21 11.75 -1.18
CA ALA A 32 10.68 12.61 -2.27
C ALA A 32 9.69 13.73 -2.63
N ARG A 33 8.41 13.58 -2.26
CA ARG A 33 7.33 14.57 -2.44
C ARG A 33 7.04 15.37 -1.17
N GLY A 34 7.90 15.27 -0.15
CA GLY A 34 7.76 15.98 1.12
C GLY A 34 6.73 15.38 2.07
N VAL A 35 6.26 14.15 1.82
CA VAL A 35 5.31 13.45 2.71
C VAL A 35 6.07 12.53 3.66
N GLU A 36 5.83 12.69 4.96
CA GLU A 36 6.31 11.75 5.97
C GLU A 36 5.77 10.36 5.65
N ALA A 37 6.65 9.35 5.56
CA ALA A 37 6.25 8.00 5.24
C ALA A 37 6.89 6.98 6.18
N ARG A 38 6.07 6.07 6.71
CA ARG A 38 6.51 4.97 7.57
C ARG A 38 5.97 3.65 7.04
N GLU A 39 6.87 2.70 6.88
CA GLU A 39 6.57 1.35 6.40
C GLU A 39 6.39 0.38 7.58
N ASP A 40 5.42 -0.51 7.45
CA ASP A 40 5.15 -1.64 8.32
C ASP A 40 5.26 -2.91 7.49
N GLY A 41 6.42 -3.55 7.57
CA GLY A 41 6.71 -4.79 6.84
C GLY A 41 5.95 -6.02 7.35
N VAL A 42 5.36 -5.95 8.56
CA VAL A 42 4.58 -7.06 9.13
C VAL A 42 3.21 -7.12 8.48
N PHE A 43 2.59 -5.95 8.28
CA PHE A 43 1.24 -5.85 7.72
C PHE A 43 1.22 -5.41 6.24
N GLY A 44 2.38 -5.14 5.64
CA GLY A 44 2.49 -4.67 4.26
C GLY A 44 1.89 -3.28 4.08
N VAL A 45 2.13 -2.36 5.01
CA VAL A 45 1.49 -1.03 5.05
C VAL A 45 2.53 0.06 4.87
N VAL A 46 2.14 1.15 4.23
CA VAL A 46 2.85 2.42 4.27
C VAL A 46 1.89 3.49 4.79
N ASP A 47 2.16 4.03 5.97
CA ASP A 47 1.53 5.24 6.48
C ASP A 47 2.17 6.46 5.81
N ALA A 48 1.34 7.39 5.32
CA ALA A 48 1.71 8.61 4.63
C ALA A 48 1.08 9.84 5.30
N GLY A 49 1.88 10.85 5.62
CA GLY A 49 1.47 12.06 6.31
C GLY A 49 1.76 12.05 7.82
N PRO A 50 1.33 13.09 8.54
CA PRO A 50 1.67 13.27 9.94
C PRO A 50 1.05 12.18 10.82
N ALA A 51 1.75 11.80 11.90
CA ALA A 51 1.32 10.74 12.82
C ALA A 51 -0.08 10.97 13.43
N THR A 52 -0.56 12.20 13.48
CA THR A 52 -1.90 12.57 13.97
C THR A 52 -3.02 12.22 12.99
N ARG A 53 -2.74 12.17 11.69
CA ARG A 53 -3.73 11.85 10.64
C ARG A 53 -3.07 11.13 9.44
N PRO A 54 -2.51 9.93 9.63
CA PRO A 54 -1.87 9.20 8.54
C PRO A 54 -2.92 8.70 7.53
N GLN A 55 -2.66 8.93 6.25
CA GLN A 55 -3.29 8.20 5.14
C GLN A 55 -2.56 6.87 4.98
N ARG A 56 -3.30 5.77 4.79
CA ARG A 56 -2.70 4.42 4.76
C ARG A 56 -2.75 3.83 3.35
N ALA A 57 -1.61 3.38 2.85
CA ALA A 57 -1.51 2.53 1.69
C ALA A 57 -1.22 1.09 2.12
N LEU A 58 -1.93 0.11 1.57
CA LEU A 58 -1.77 -1.31 1.86
C LEU A 58 -1.31 -2.03 0.60
N LEU A 59 -0.32 -2.91 0.75
CA LEU A 59 0.07 -3.85 -0.29
C LEU A 59 -0.73 -5.14 -0.11
N ARG A 60 -1.61 -5.46 -1.05
CA ARG A 60 -2.45 -6.68 -0.98
C ARG A 60 -2.45 -7.42 -2.32
N PRO A 61 -2.52 -8.77 -2.29
CA PRO A 61 -2.77 -9.56 -3.49
C PRO A 61 -4.14 -9.20 -4.10
N HIS A 62 -4.16 -9.00 -5.42
CA HIS A 62 -5.38 -8.78 -6.20
C HIS A 62 -5.19 -9.34 -7.61
N ARG A 63 -6.16 -10.14 -8.09
CA ARG A 63 -6.18 -10.72 -9.45
C ARG A 63 -4.93 -11.54 -9.84
N GLY A 64 -4.14 -12.02 -8.87
CA GLY A 64 -2.92 -12.79 -9.10
C GLY A 64 -1.63 -12.01 -8.88
N ASP A 65 -1.70 -10.68 -8.77
CA ASP A 65 -0.56 -9.78 -8.59
C ASP A 65 -0.63 -9.01 -7.27
N LEU A 66 0.45 -8.31 -6.90
CA LEU A 66 0.46 -7.38 -5.77
C LEU A 66 -0.02 -5.99 -6.21
N TRP A 67 -0.90 -5.40 -5.40
CA TRP A 67 -1.53 -4.11 -5.69
C TRP A 67 -1.41 -3.16 -4.52
N TRP A 68 -1.34 -1.87 -4.82
CA TRP A 68 -1.50 -0.79 -3.86
C TRP A 68 -2.98 -0.50 -3.64
N TRP A 69 -3.38 -0.44 -2.38
CA TRP A 69 -4.73 -0.14 -1.95
C TRP A 69 -4.73 1.08 -1.05
N MET A 70 -5.69 1.98 -1.25
CA MET A 70 -5.83 3.15 -0.40
C MET A 70 -6.83 2.91 0.72
N ARG A 71 -6.37 2.98 1.97
CA ARG A 71 -7.25 3.18 3.13
C ARG A 71 -7.47 4.67 3.31
N TRP A 72 -8.62 5.13 2.86
CA TRP A 72 -9.12 6.44 3.27
C TRP A 72 -9.24 6.49 4.80
N PRO A 73 -9.00 7.66 5.42
CA PRO A 73 -9.22 7.83 6.85
C PRO A 73 -10.63 7.39 7.19
N ARG A 74 -10.74 6.67 8.32
CA ARG A 74 -11.97 6.06 8.82
C ARG A 74 -13.05 7.14 8.90
N GLN A 75 -14.00 7.15 7.97
CA GLN A 75 -15.20 7.96 8.14
C GLN A 75 -16.01 7.32 9.26
N GLU A 76 -16.44 8.13 10.22
CA GLU A 76 -17.25 7.68 11.35
C GLU A 76 -18.50 6.95 10.81
N GLY A 77 -18.67 5.67 11.19
CA GLY A 77 -19.82 4.86 10.79
C GLY A 77 -19.59 3.80 9.71
N LEU A 78 -18.39 3.68 9.11
CA LEU A 78 -18.11 2.62 8.12
C LEU A 78 -17.21 1.49 8.67
N PRO A 79 -17.53 0.21 8.38
CA PRO A 79 -16.83 -0.95 8.92
C PRO A 79 -15.40 -1.05 8.39
N THR A 80 -14.45 -1.25 9.32
CA THR A 80 -12.99 -1.20 9.09
C THR A 80 -12.46 -2.20 8.08
N GLU A 81 -13.22 -3.25 7.80
CA GLU A 81 -12.86 -4.35 6.91
C GLU A 81 -13.11 -4.04 5.42
N LEU A 82 -13.85 -2.96 5.12
CA LEU A 82 -14.26 -2.58 3.75
C LEU A 82 -13.48 -1.41 3.13
N HIS A 83 -12.53 -0.80 3.84
CA HIS A 83 -11.90 0.43 3.35
C HIS A 83 -10.61 0.15 2.59
N GLY A 84 -10.72 -0.13 1.32
CA GLY A 84 -9.57 -0.18 0.43
C GLY A 84 -10.05 -0.04 -1.00
N VAL A 85 -9.73 1.07 -1.68
CA VAL A 85 -9.91 1.14 -3.13
C VAL A 85 -8.60 0.66 -3.76
N PRO A 86 -8.61 -0.35 -4.64
CA PRO A 86 -7.42 -0.71 -5.39
C PRO A 86 -6.99 0.50 -6.21
N LEU A 87 -5.77 0.97 -6.00
CA LEU A 87 -5.21 2.11 -6.71
C LEU A 87 -4.62 1.64 -8.03
N THR A 88 -3.61 0.77 -7.96
CA THR A 88 -2.79 0.39 -9.10
C THR A 88 -1.95 -0.86 -8.76
N PRO A 89 -1.50 -1.64 -9.76
CA PRO A 89 -0.48 -2.66 -9.57
C PRO A 89 0.81 -2.11 -8.96
N VAL A 90 1.54 -2.98 -8.26
CA VAL A 90 2.80 -2.64 -7.56
C VAL A 90 3.86 -2.04 -8.49
N ASP A 91 3.89 -2.42 -9.76
CA ASP A 91 4.82 -1.91 -10.77
C ASP A 91 4.63 -0.41 -11.08
N ARG A 92 3.52 0.18 -10.64
CA ARG A 92 3.18 1.60 -10.83
C ARG A 92 3.16 2.36 -9.50
N THR A 93 4.16 2.08 -8.66
CA THR A 93 4.31 2.69 -7.33
C THR A 93 4.30 4.24 -7.39
N SER A 94 4.91 4.86 -8.39
CA SER A 94 4.91 6.32 -8.53
C SER A 94 3.52 6.92 -8.80
N ASP A 95 2.64 6.18 -9.50
CA ASP A 95 1.25 6.59 -9.75
C ASP A 95 0.41 6.49 -8.46
N ALA A 96 0.55 5.39 -7.71
CA ALA A 96 -0.03 5.25 -6.38
C ALA A 96 0.38 6.42 -5.47
N ALA A 97 1.68 6.75 -5.44
CA ALA A 97 2.20 7.83 -4.63
C ALA A 97 1.58 9.19 -5.01
N ARG A 98 1.43 9.49 -6.31
CA ARG A 98 0.75 10.71 -6.77
C ARG A 98 -0.71 10.78 -6.29
N ARG A 99 -1.45 9.67 -6.38
CA ARG A 99 -2.85 9.61 -5.91
C ARG A 99 -2.96 9.79 -4.39
N ILE A 100 -2.01 9.23 -3.63
CA ILE A 100 -1.92 9.39 -2.18
C ILE A 100 -1.67 10.85 -1.80
N VAL A 101 -0.71 11.51 -2.47
CA VAL A 101 -0.43 12.94 -2.27
C VAL A 101 -1.64 13.81 -2.65
N GLY A 102 -2.32 13.50 -3.75
CA GLY A 102 -3.55 14.18 -4.15
C GLY A 102 -4.65 14.07 -3.09
N ALA A 103 -4.82 12.89 -2.48
CA ALA A 103 -5.77 12.69 -1.39
C ALA A 103 -5.38 13.40 -0.09
N LEU A 104 -4.08 13.51 0.21
CA LEU A 104 -3.57 14.23 1.37
C LEU A 104 -3.82 15.74 1.24
N THR A 105 -3.58 16.30 0.06
CA THR A 105 -3.77 17.74 -0.23
C THR A 105 -5.24 18.13 -0.22
N THR A 106 -6.12 17.36 -0.89
CA THR A 106 -7.58 17.65 -0.87
C THR A 106 -8.18 17.52 0.54
N SER A 107 -7.67 16.60 1.35
CA SER A 107 -8.17 16.40 2.72
C SER A 107 -7.69 17.48 3.71
N ALA A 108 -6.73 18.32 3.30
CA ALA A 108 -6.24 19.45 4.08
C ALA A 108 -7.02 20.76 3.81
N GLU A 109 -7.66 20.90 2.65
CA GLU A 109 -8.43 22.11 2.27
C GLU A 109 -9.90 22.07 2.70
N GLY A 110 -10.38 20.95 3.25
CA GLY A 110 -11.78 20.76 3.70
C GLY A 110 -11.94 20.71 5.21
N GLY A 111 -11.37 21.67 5.95
CA GLY A 111 -11.50 21.82 7.40
C GLY A 111 -12.03 23.20 7.79
#